data_AF-A0A7L4PIB3-F1
#
_entry.id   AF-A0A7L4PIB3-F1
#
_cell.length_a   1.000
_cell.length_b   1.000
_cell.length_c   1.000
_cell.angle_alpha   90.00
_cell.angle_beta   90.00
_cell.angle_gamma   90.00
#
_symmetry.space_group_name_H-M   'P 1'
#
loop_
_entity.id
_entity.type
_entity.pdbx_description
1 polymer ?
#
loop_
_entity_poly.entity_id
_entity_poly.type
_entity_poly.pdbx_seq_one_letter_code
_entity_poly.pdbx_strand_id
1 'polypeptide(L)'
;MIGRTTQVVDCRESMGLAKGGGLAQRGTLSEAARPDVIAIAMSPGRRHITKPVCEITYGLRREGIQTSVLVLDAGTGVPESFPQASRGYGPTFGLSEKEVEQIARHKLAVMHLGNVKSHVIYKAREILALVDIPAVVVAQCPVDFEDFAREGVKTRLVMPPRAKIVTQGTVVDVVTGITRGATCGRVKLNTLAKVLNRHLAELNSQESGASRK
;
A
#
# COMPACT_ATOMS: atom_id res chain seq x y z
N MET A 1 -15.88 -23.08 -7.24
CA MET A 1 -16.45 -23.43 -5.93
C MET A 1 -17.16 -22.19 -5.40
N ILE A 2 -18.49 -22.18 -5.36
CA ILE A 2 -19.26 -21.09 -4.74
C ILE A 2 -19.41 -21.45 -3.26
N GLY A 3 -18.61 -20.82 -2.42
CA GLY A 3 -18.62 -21.02 -0.97
C GLY A 3 -17.98 -19.84 -0.29
N ARG A 4 -18.53 -19.41 0.85
CA ARG A 4 -17.92 -18.39 1.69
C ARG A 4 -16.74 -19.04 2.42
N THR A 5 -15.52 -18.63 2.13
CA THR A 5 -14.33 -19.11 2.85
C THR A 5 -14.17 -18.30 4.13
N THR A 6 -14.19 -18.97 5.28
CA THR A 6 -13.87 -18.35 6.57
C THR A 6 -12.43 -17.85 6.53
N GLN A 7 -12.20 -16.59 6.91
CA GLN A 7 -10.88 -16.02 7.08
C GLN A 7 -10.69 -15.67 8.54
N VAL A 8 -9.64 -16.21 9.15
CA VAL A 8 -9.19 -15.79 10.48
C VAL A 8 -8.28 -14.59 10.28
N VAL A 9 -8.59 -13.51 10.99
CA VAL A 9 -7.83 -12.27 10.97
C VAL A 9 -7.44 -11.97 12.41
N ASP A 10 -6.15 -12.00 12.69
CA ASP A 10 -5.64 -11.47 13.94
C ASP A 10 -5.52 -9.95 13.78
N CYS A 11 -6.34 -9.19 14.50
CA CYS A 11 -6.30 -7.72 14.47
C CYS A 11 -6.14 -7.22 15.90
N ARG A 12 -5.03 -6.52 16.16
CA ARG A 12 -4.85 -5.80 17.41
C ARG A 12 -5.67 -4.52 17.39
N GLU A 13 -6.83 -4.57 18.05
CA GLU A 13 -7.66 -3.40 18.30
C GLU A 13 -6.94 -2.43 19.24
N SER A 14 -6.95 -1.15 18.88
CA SER A 14 -6.47 -0.07 19.73
C SER A 14 -7.38 1.14 19.53
N MET A 15 -7.53 1.97 20.57
CA MET A 15 -8.50 3.07 20.53
C MET A 15 -8.19 4.05 19.39
N GLY A 16 -9.20 4.32 18.56
CA GLY A 16 -9.16 5.25 17.44
C GLY A 16 -8.79 6.68 17.85
N LEU A 17 -7.69 7.23 17.33
CA LEU A 17 -7.41 8.66 17.44
C LEU A 17 -8.22 9.45 16.38
N ALA A 18 -8.98 10.46 16.83
CA ALA A 18 -9.76 11.44 16.04
C ALA A 18 -11.10 10.97 15.41
N LYS A 19 -11.86 11.92 14.82
CA LYS A 19 -13.15 11.66 14.13
C LYS A 19 -12.94 10.68 12.97
N GLY A 20 -13.63 9.54 13.03
CA GLY A 20 -13.48 8.47 12.05
C GLY A 20 -12.17 7.68 12.16
N GLY A 21 -11.46 7.79 13.30
CA GLY A 21 -10.31 6.96 13.63
C GLY A 21 -10.72 5.50 13.55
N GLY A 22 -10.21 4.78 12.55
CA GLY A 22 -10.44 3.34 12.44
C GLY A 22 -9.80 2.62 13.63
N LEU A 23 -10.18 1.36 13.84
CA LEU A 23 -9.59 0.47 14.85
C LEU A 23 -8.06 0.36 14.73
N ALA A 24 -7.52 0.64 13.54
CA ALA A 24 -6.10 0.55 13.26
C ALA A 24 -5.36 1.83 13.72
N GLN A 25 -4.39 1.64 14.61
CA GLN A 25 -3.48 2.67 15.11
C GLN A 25 -2.08 2.48 14.53
N ARG A 26 -1.18 3.39 14.90
CA ARG A 26 0.24 3.30 14.61
C ARG A 26 0.79 1.92 15.03
N GLY A 27 1.54 1.26 14.14
CA GLY A 27 2.15 -0.05 14.42
C GLY A 27 1.18 -1.23 14.40
N THR A 28 -0.10 -1.02 14.03
CA THR A 28 -1.05 -2.12 13.89
C THR A 28 -0.65 -3.01 12.72
N LEU A 29 -0.32 -4.26 13.03
CA LEU A 29 -0.28 -5.35 12.06
C LEU A 29 -1.54 -6.20 12.26
N SER A 30 -2.24 -6.48 11.17
CA SER A 30 -3.31 -7.46 11.13
C SER A 30 -3.06 -8.47 10.03
N GLU A 31 -2.89 -9.74 10.38
CA GLU A 31 -2.46 -10.77 9.44
C GLU A 31 -3.65 -11.56 8.90
N ALA A 32 -3.66 -11.76 7.58
CA ALA A 32 -4.50 -12.78 6.97
C ALA A 32 -3.81 -14.15 7.08
N ALA A 33 -4.58 -15.22 6.93
CA ALA A 33 -4.08 -16.59 6.99
C ALA A 33 -2.98 -16.90 5.97
N ARG A 34 -2.95 -16.18 4.84
CA ARG A 34 -1.88 -16.27 3.83
C ARG A 34 -1.37 -14.87 3.47
N PRO A 35 -0.05 -14.70 3.26
CA PRO A 35 0.54 -13.42 2.91
C PRO A 35 0.39 -13.12 1.40
N ASP A 36 -0.83 -13.16 0.85
CA ASP A 36 -1.03 -12.86 -0.57
C ASP A 36 -0.88 -11.34 -0.82
N VAL A 37 -1.60 -10.51 -0.06
CA VAL A 37 -1.58 -9.04 -0.18
C VAL A 37 -1.33 -8.37 1.16
N ILE A 38 -0.55 -7.29 1.19
CA ILE A 38 -0.44 -6.38 2.34
C ILE A 38 -0.92 -4.97 2.01
N ALA A 39 -1.92 -4.49 2.75
CA ALA A 39 -2.38 -3.11 2.68
C ALA A 39 -1.57 -2.24 3.66
N ILE A 40 -0.73 -1.36 3.11
CA ILE A 40 0.09 -0.42 3.86
C ILE A 40 -0.69 0.89 4.01
N ALA A 41 -0.88 1.32 5.26
CA ALA A 41 -1.51 2.59 5.58
C ALA A 41 -0.61 3.48 6.44
N MET A 42 -0.84 4.79 6.32
CA MET A 42 -0.11 5.79 7.09
C MET A 42 -0.62 5.84 8.53
N SER A 43 0.28 6.07 9.49
CA SER A 43 -0.11 6.22 10.90
C SER A 43 -1.11 7.35 11.08
N PRO A 44 -2.07 7.22 12.01
CA PRO A 44 -3.01 8.28 12.29
C PRO A 44 -2.33 9.51 12.90
N GLY A 45 -2.94 10.66 12.68
CA GLY A 45 -2.54 11.95 13.24
C GLY A 45 -3.58 13.01 12.91
N ARG A 46 -3.38 14.27 13.31
CA ARG A 46 -4.37 15.36 13.10
C ARG A 46 -4.89 15.46 11.65
N ARG A 47 -4.05 15.13 10.66
CA ARG A 47 -4.36 15.18 9.22
C ARG A 47 -4.26 13.81 8.51
N HIS A 48 -3.95 12.77 9.26
CA HIS A 48 -3.81 11.40 8.75
C HIS A 48 -4.89 10.56 9.40
N ILE A 49 -5.89 10.17 8.62
CA ILE A 49 -7.01 9.35 9.08
C ILE A 49 -6.86 7.99 8.41
N THR A 50 -6.89 6.92 9.21
CA THR A 50 -6.67 5.55 8.73
C THR A 50 -7.83 5.02 7.89
N LYS A 51 -9.05 5.56 8.06
CA LYS A 51 -10.18 5.30 7.14
C LYS A 51 -9.81 5.73 5.70
N PRO A 52 -10.07 4.92 4.66
CA PRO A 52 -10.84 3.69 4.66
C PRO A 52 -10.02 2.39 4.66
N VAL A 53 -8.80 2.33 5.24
CA VAL A 53 -7.96 1.11 5.17
C VAL A 53 -8.69 -0.17 5.61
N CYS A 54 -9.44 -0.11 6.72
CA CYS A 54 -10.22 -1.24 7.22
C CYS A 54 -11.38 -1.60 6.28
N GLU A 55 -12.01 -0.63 5.61
CA GLU A 55 -13.07 -0.88 4.64
C GLU A 55 -12.52 -1.47 3.35
N ILE A 56 -11.34 -1.01 2.92
CA ILE A 56 -10.61 -1.58 1.79
C ILE A 56 -10.32 -3.04 2.08
N THR A 57 -9.65 -3.35 3.19
CA THR A 57 -9.26 -4.73 3.48
C THR A 57 -10.45 -5.63 3.76
N TYR A 58 -11.50 -5.13 4.42
CA TYR A 58 -12.75 -5.87 4.56
C TYR A 58 -13.40 -6.16 3.19
N GLY A 59 -13.45 -5.17 2.29
CA GLY A 59 -13.97 -5.33 0.93
C GLY A 59 -13.17 -6.35 0.13
N LEU A 60 -11.84 -6.27 0.16
CA LEU A 60 -10.95 -7.20 -0.53
C LEU A 60 -11.09 -8.64 -0.01
N ARG A 61 -11.20 -8.81 1.30
CA ARG A 61 -11.40 -10.13 1.92
C ARG A 61 -12.76 -10.73 1.53
N ARG A 62 -13.81 -9.92 1.40
CA ARG A 62 -15.12 -10.36 0.88
C ARG A 62 -15.06 -10.86 -0.56
N GLU A 63 -14.16 -10.30 -1.36
CA GLU A 63 -13.87 -10.77 -2.72
C GLU A 63 -12.87 -11.95 -2.76
N GLY A 64 -12.54 -12.53 -1.60
CA GLY A 64 -11.68 -13.72 -1.49
C GLY A 64 -10.17 -13.42 -1.46
N ILE A 65 -9.76 -12.15 -1.43
CA ILE A 65 -8.34 -11.76 -1.45
C ILE A 65 -7.79 -11.78 -0.02
N GLN A 66 -6.80 -12.64 0.25
CA GLN A 66 -6.12 -12.70 1.55
C GLN A 66 -5.27 -11.43 1.75
N THR A 67 -5.78 -10.51 2.56
CA THR A 67 -5.18 -9.18 2.72
C THR A 67 -4.80 -8.95 4.18
N SER A 68 -3.51 -8.86 4.47
CA SER A 68 -2.98 -8.31 5.72
C SER A 68 -3.04 -6.77 5.71
N VAL A 69 -3.02 -6.14 6.88
CA VAL A 69 -2.95 -4.68 7.04
C VAL A 69 -1.70 -4.36 7.85
N LEU A 70 -0.93 -3.37 7.40
CA LEU A 70 0.12 -2.76 8.20
C LEU A 70 -0.10 -1.25 8.24
N VAL A 71 -0.34 -0.72 9.44
CA VAL A 71 -0.30 0.73 9.67
C VAL A 71 1.08 1.08 10.19
N LEU A 72 1.78 1.91 9.42
CA LEU A 72 3.19 2.20 9.72
C LEU A 72 3.36 2.89 11.08
N ASP A 73 4.52 2.73 11.70
CA ASP A 73 4.91 3.45 12.90
C ASP A 73 5.24 4.92 12.59
N ALA A 74 6.02 5.16 11.53
CA ALA A 74 6.42 6.48 11.06
C ALA A 74 5.80 6.84 9.69
N GLY A 75 4.46 6.85 9.61
CA GLY A 75 3.73 7.08 8.35
C GLY A 75 3.26 8.52 8.11
N THR A 76 3.28 9.40 9.12
CA THR A 76 2.69 10.76 9.01
C THR A 76 3.58 11.78 8.30
N GLY A 77 4.89 11.57 8.30
CA GLY A 77 5.88 12.51 7.79
C GLY A 77 6.04 12.55 6.28
N VAL A 78 7.13 13.17 5.82
CA VAL A 78 7.69 12.98 4.48
C VAL A 78 9.06 12.28 4.62
N PRO A 79 9.49 11.50 3.61
CA PRO A 79 10.79 10.81 3.67
C PRO A 79 11.95 11.78 3.78
N GLU A 80 13.10 11.28 4.21
CA GLU A 80 14.31 12.10 4.28
C GLU A 80 14.75 12.60 2.92
N SER A 81 14.55 11.73 1.93
CA SER A 81 14.85 11.92 0.53
C SER A 81 13.94 12.94 -0.17
N PHE A 82 12.99 13.56 0.55
CA PHE A 82 12.08 14.59 0.05
C PHE A 82 12.78 15.96 -0.10
N PRO A 83 12.51 16.75 -1.16
CA PRO A 83 13.19 18.01 -1.40
C PRO A 83 13.10 18.97 -0.21
N GLN A 84 14.25 19.43 0.27
CA GLN A 84 14.40 20.18 1.52
C GLN A 84 13.60 21.50 1.53
N ALA A 85 13.50 22.18 0.39
CA ALA A 85 12.70 23.40 0.22
C ALA A 85 11.19 23.19 0.48
N SER A 86 10.72 21.94 0.48
CA SER A 86 9.33 21.57 0.73
C SER A 86 9.16 20.68 1.97
N ARG A 87 10.24 20.41 2.71
CA ARG A 87 10.24 19.64 3.95
C ARG A 87 9.95 20.58 5.12
N GLY A 88 8.71 20.60 5.60
CA GLY A 88 8.38 21.33 6.83
C GLY A 88 9.00 20.69 8.08
N TYR A 89 8.93 21.37 9.23
CA TYR A 89 9.40 20.88 10.54
C TYR A 89 8.54 19.76 11.16
N GLY A 90 7.98 18.88 10.32
CA GLY A 90 7.10 17.80 10.73
C GLY A 90 7.83 16.51 11.09
N PRO A 91 7.10 15.50 11.58
CA PRO A 91 7.65 14.15 11.77
C PRO A 91 8.23 13.60 10.46
N THR A 92 9.22 12.72 10.56
CA THR A 92 9.80 12.00 9.43
C THR A 92 8.97 10.79 9.05
N PHE A 93 8.97 10.46 7.75
CA PHE A 93 8.49 9.18 7.27
C PHE A 93 9.64 8.18 7.23
N GLY A 94 9.37 6.94 7.62
CA GLY A 94 10.34 5.86 7.54
C GLY A 94 9.69 4.51 7.84
N LEU A 95 10.43 3.44 7.56
CA LEU A 95 10.09 2.08 7.90
C LEU A 95 11.15 1.54 8.86
N SER A 96 10.71 0.83 9.89
CA SER A 96 11.59 -0.01 10.71
C SER A 96 11.95 -1.30 9.97
N GLU A 97 13.07 -1.93 10.36
CA GLU A 97 13.48 -3.24 9.82
C GLU A 97 12.35 -4.28 9.94
N LYS A 98 11.66 -4.28 11.09
CA LYS A 98 10.50 -5.13 11.33
C LYS A 98 9.37 -4.90 10.31
N GLU A 99 9.07 -3.65 9.95
CA GLU A 99 8.05 -3.35 8.95
C GLU A 99 8.49 -3.75 7.54
N VAL A 100 9.78 -3.61 7.22
CA VAL A 100 10.36 -4.08 5.95
C VAL A 100 10.19 -5.58 5.81
N GLU A 101 10.56 -6.36 6.83
CA GLU A 101 10.38 -7.83 6.85
C GLU A 101 8.90 -8.22 6.74
N GLN A 102 8.02 -7.50 7.44
CA GLN A 102 6.58 -7.73 7.40
C GLN A 102 5.96 -7.47 6.03
N ILE A 103 6.50 -6.54 5.24
CA ILE A 103 6.04 -6.28 3.87
C ILE A 103 6.66 -7.31 2.91
N ALA A 104 7.95 -7.64 3.06
CA ALA A 104 8.70 -8.48 2.14
C ALA A 104 8.17 -9.93 2.02
N ARG A 105 7.49 -10.43 3.06
CA ARG A 105 6.87 -11.77 3.05
C ARG A 105 5.63 -11.89 2.17
N HIS A 106 5.09 -10.78 1.67
CA HIS A 106 3.86 -10.77 0.86
C HIS A 106 4.15 -10.74 -0.63
N LYS A 107 3.21 -11.27 -1.42
CA LYS A 107 3.35 -11.29 -2.88
C LYS A 107 3.10 -9.92 -3.53
N LEU A 108 2.20 -9.12 -2.95
CA LEU A 108 1.75 -7.85 -3.53
C LEU A 108 1.42 -6.82 -2.44
N ALA A 109 1.88 -5.58 -2.61
CA ALA A 109 1.56 -4.47 -1.71
C ALA A 109 0.42 -3.60 -2.26
N VAL A 110 -0.42 -3.08 -1.37
CA VAL A 110 -1.39 -2.00 -1.64
C VAL A 110 -1.02 -0.80 -0.79
N MET A 111 -0.54 0.27 -1.39
CA MET A 111 -0.09 1.46 -0.66
C MET A 111 -1.21 2.50 -0.64
N HIS A 112 -1.91 2.66 0.49
CA HIS A 112 -2.91 3.69 0.67
C HIS A 112 -2.26 5.02 1.09
N LEU A 113 -2.10 5.91 0.13
CA LEU A 113 -1.40 7.17 0.25
C LEU A 113 -2.37 8.36 0.18
N GLY A 114 -1.84 9.56 0.45
CA GLY A 114 -2.64 10.77 0.64
C GLY A 114 -3.12 11.45 -0.65
N ASN A 115 -3.36 12.75 -0.52
CA ASN A 115 -3.85 13.61 -1.62
C ASN A 115 -2.76 14.55 -2.18
N VAL A 116 -1.56 14.54 -1.62
CA VAL A 116 -0.46 15.39 -2.08
C VAL A 116 0.41 14.56 -3.01
N LYS A 117 0.39 14.87 -4.31
CA LYS A 117 1.05 14.10 -5.36
C LYS A 117 2.52 13.80 -5.06
N SER A 118 3.31 14.80 -4.69
CA SER A 118 4.71 14.60 -4.31
C SER A 118 4.86 13.68 -3.10
N HIS A 119 4.00 13.78 -2.09
CA HIS A 119 4.04 12.88 -0.92
C HIS A 119 3.70 11.44 -1.31
N VAL A 120 2.75 11.24 -2.22
CA VAL A 120 2.40 9.91 -2.74
C VAL A 120 3.62 9.29 -3.42
N ILE A 121 4.26 10.03 -4.33
CA ILE A 121 5.39 9.51 -5.11
C ILE A 121 6.58 9.18 -4.20
N TYR A 122 6.97 10.12 -3.33
CA TYR A 122 8.17 9.93 -2.50
C TYR A 122 7.99 8.88 -1.41
N LYS A 123 6.79 8.72 -0.84
CA LYS A 123 6.53 7.64 0.12
C LYS A 123 6.52 6.27 -0.55
N ALA A 124 5.89 6.16 -1.72
CA ALA A 124 5.95 4.92 -2.50
C ALA A 124 7.40 4.57 -2.86
N ARG A 125 8.18 5.57 -3.30
CA ARG A 125 9.60 5.42 -3.60
C ARG A 125 10.39 4.90 -2.39
N GLU A 126 10.20 5.49 -1.21
CA GLU A 126 10.92 5.08 0.00
C GLU A 126 10.59 3.64 0.41
N ILE A 127 9.30 3.24 0.35
CA ILE A 127 8.91 1.85 0.65
C ILE A 127 9.54 0.89 -0.37
N LEU A 128 9.44 1.20 -1.66
CA LEU A 128 9.97 0.34 -2.74
C LEU A 128 11.49 0.38 -2.84
N ALA A 129 12.16 1.38 -2.29
CA ALA A 129 13.62 1.40 -2.16
C ALA A 129 14.11 0.36 -1.15
N LEU A 130 13.30 0.05 -0.14
CA LEU A 130 13.63 -0.89 0.93
C LEU A 130 13.10 -2.31 0.66
N VAL A 131 12.00 -2.45 -0.07
CA VAL A 131 11.34 -3.75 -0.31
C VAL A 131 11.18 -4.02 -1.80
N ASP A 132 11.70 -5.17 -2.26
CA ASP A 132 11.42 -5.71 -3.59
C ASP A 132 10.05 -6.40 -3.63
N ILE A 133 9.01 -5.60 -3.87
CA ILE A 133 7.62 -6.08 -3.96
C ILE A 133 6.89 -5.36 -5.10
N PRO A 134 6.05 -6.05 -5.89
CA PRO A 134 5.11 -5.37 -6.77
C PRO A 134 4.06 -4.63 -5.92
N ALA A 135 3.70 -3.41 -6.33
CA ALA A 135 2.81 -2.55 -5.55
C ALA A 135 1.74 -1.87 -6.40
N VAL A 136 0.52 -1.86 -5.85
CA VAL A 136 -0.59 -1.04 -6.33
C VAL A 136 -0.69 0.21 -5.47
N VAL A 137 -0.53 1.38 -6.08
CA VAL A 137 -0.68 2.65 -5.36
C VAL A 137 -2.13 3.09 -5.35
N VAL A 138 -2.67 3.33 -4.16
CA VAL A 138 -4.02 3.86 -3.96
C VAL A 138 -3.91 5.28 -3.40
N ALA A 139 -4.48 6.27 -4.11
CA ALA A 139 -4.37 7.67 -3.72
C ALA A 139 -5.67 8.45 -4.00
N GLN A 140 -5.80 9.63 -3.39
CA GLN A 140 -6.89 10.55 -3.73
C GLN A 140 -6.57 11.35 -4.99
N CYS A 141 -5.34 11.87 -5.09
CA CYS A 141 -4.92 12.73 -6.18
C CYS A 141 -4.68 11.93 -7.48
N PRO A 142 -4.84 12.57 -8.65
CA PRO A 142 -4.42 11.98 -9.91
C PRO A 142 -2.89 11.81 -9.92
N VAL A 143 -2.45 10.57 -10.15
CA VAL A 143 -1.05 10.16 -10.34
C VAL A 143 -1.03 9.03 -11.37
N ASP A 144 0.05 8.94 -12.14
CA ASP A 144 0.25 7.91 -13.17
C ASP A 144 1.67 7.32 -13.12
N PHE A 145 2.00 6.43 -14.06
CA PHE A 145 3.33 5.79 -14.11
C PHE A 145 4.46 6.76 -14.48
N GLU A 146 4.19 7.80 -15.26
CA GLU A 146 5.22 8.78 -15.65
C GLU A 146 5.68 9.59 -14.44
N ASP A 147 4.73 9.92 -13.55
CA ASP A 147 5.01 10.61 -12.29
C ASP A 147 5.98 9.82 -11.40
N PHE A 148 5.77 8.51 -11.27
CA PHE A 148 6.66 7.63 -10.51
C PHE A 148 8.00 7.45 -11.22
N ALA A 149 7.98 7.24 -12.54
CA ALA A 149 9.18 6.97 -13.31
C ALA A 149 10.15 8.15 -13.32
N ARG A 150 9.62 9.39 -13.32
CA ARG A 150 10.41 10.63 -13.23
C ARG A 150 11.25 10.71 -11.96
N GLU A 151 10.75 10.16 -10.87
CA GLU A 151 11.42 10.12 -9.57
C GLU A 151 12.22 8.82 -9.33
N GLY A 152 12.47 8.05 -10.40
CA GLY A 152 13.32 6.86 -10.36
C GLY A 152 12.65 5.59 -9.85
N VAL A 153 11.32 5.58 -9.72
CA VAL A 153 10.55 4.41 -9.28
C VAL A 153 10.30 3.48 -10.46
N LYS A 154 10.64 2.19 -10.33
CA LYS A 154 10.30 1.19 -11.35
C LYS A 154 8.79 1.10 -11.49
N THR A 155 8.29 1.12 -12.72
CA THR A 155 6.87 0.87 -13.01
C THR A 155 6.70 -0.17 -14.11
N ARG A 156 5.52 -0.77 -14.17
CA ARG A 156 5.19 -1.80 -15.18
C ARG A 156 5.16 -1.27 -16.62
N LEU A 157 4.73 -0.03 -16.84
CA LEU A 157 4.56 0.54 -18.19
C LEU A 157 5.62 1.56 -18.59
N VAL A 158 6.17 2.31 -17.62
CA VAL A 158 7.14 3.39 -17.86
C VAL A 158 8.37 3.15 -16.99
N MET A 159 9.41 2.57 -17.57
CA MET A 159 10.66 2.29 -16.85
C MET A 159 11.54 3.55 -16.82
N PRO A 160 12.06 3.97 -15.65
CA PRO A 160 13.08 5.01 -15.58
C PRO A 160 14.36 4.60 -16.33
N PRO A 161 15.21 5.55 -16.76
CA PRO A 161 16.56 5.24 -17.23
C PRO A 161 17.33 4.46 -16.15
N ARG A 162 18.07 3.40 -16.54
CA ARG A 162 18.74 2.49 -15.59
C ARG A 162 19.59 3.21 -14.54
N ALA A 163 20.30 4.27 -14.93
CA ALA A 163 21.15 5.06 -14.03
C ALA A 163 20.37 5.90 -12.99
N LYS A 164 19.05 6.05 -13.16
CA LYS A 164 18.17 6.84 -12.28
C LYS A 164 17.22 5.96 -11.46
N ILE A 165 17.29 4.64 -11.59
CA ILE A 165 16.45 3.73 -10.81
C ILE A 165 16.91 3.75 -9.36
N VAL A 166 15.98 4.02 -8.44
CA VAL A 166 16.24 4.07 -6.99
C VAL A 166 15.36 3.13 -6.19
N THR A 167 14.55 2.28 -6.85
CA THR A 167 13.68 1.30 -6.17
C THR A 167 14.05 -0.14 -6.49
N GLN A 168 13.93 -0.99 -5.47
CA GLN A 168 13.97 -2.45 -5.60
C GLN A 168 12.61 -2.98 -6.02
N GLY A 169 11.51 -2.52 -5.41
CA GLY A 169 10.16 -2.86 -5.81
C GLY A 169 9.66 -2.11 -7.05
N THR A 170 8.44 -2.44 -7.49
CA THR A 170 7.87 -1.93 -8.75
C THR A 170 6.40 -1.53 -8.58
N VAL A 171 6.01 -0.36 -9.09
CA VAL A 171 4.59 0.03 -9.18
C VAL A 171 3.94 -0.67 -10.38
N VAL A 172 3.02 -1.59 -10.10
CA VAL A 172 2.34 -2.39 -11.13
C VAL A 172 0.99 -1.82 -11.56
N ASP A 173 0.37 -1.01 -10.69
CA ASP A 173 -0.92 -0.37 -10.95
C ASP A 173 -1.17 0.84 -10.05
N VAL A 174 -2.15 1.66 -10.45
CA VAL A 174 -2.53 2.87 -9.70
C VAL A 174 -4.05 3.02 -9.69
N VAL A 175 -4.64 3.18 -8.51
CA VAL A 175 -6.07 3.43 -8.31
C VAL A 175 -6.27 4.77 -7.61
N THR A 176 -6.74 5.77 -8.34
CA THR A 176 -6.94 7.13 -7.83
C THR A 176 -8.39 7.40 -7.39
N GLY A 177 -8.62 8.49 -6.66
CA GLY A 177 -9.94 8.92 -6.19
C GLY A 177 -10.46 8.17 -4.96
N ILE A 178 -9.58 7.56 -4.17
CA ILE A 178 -9.91 7.01 -2.85
C ILE A 178 -9.45 8.02 -1.79
N THR A 179 -10.41 8.58 -1.06
CA THR A 179 -10.19 9.71 -0.13
C THR A 179 -10.00 9.24 1.31
N ARG A 180 -8.95 9.74 1.97
CA ARG A 180 -8.73 9.50 3.41
C ARG A 180 -9.84 10.14 4.25
N GLY A 181 -10.31 9.44 5.27
CA GLY A 181 -11.41 9.87 6.13
C GLY A 181 -12.81 9.73 5.52
N ALA A 182 -12.92 9.34 4.25
CA ALA A 182 -14.19 9.09 3.57
C ALA A 182 -14.43 7.59 3.37
N THR A 183 -15.69 7.20 3.26
CA THR A 183 -16.06 5.81 2.95
C THR A 183 -15.60 5.46 1.54
N CYS A 184 -14.98 4.29 1.36
CA CYS A 184 -14.59 3.83 0.03
C CYS A 184 -15.83 3.33 -0.73
N GLY A 185 -16.19 4.02 -1.81
CA GLY A 185 -17.35 3.63 -2.64
C GLY A 185 -17.16 2.27 -3.30
N ARG A 186 -18.27 1.53 -3.46
CA ARG A 186 -18.28 0.16 -4.04
C ARG A 186 -17.59 0.07 -5.40
N VAL A 187 -17.75 1.08 -6.26
CA VAL A 187 -17.09 1.13 -7.57
C VAL A 187 -15.57 1.08 -7.43
N LYS A 188 -15.00 1.88 -6.52
CA LYS A 188 -13.55 1.94 -6.30
C LYS A 188 -13.01 0.67 -5.64
N LEU A 189 -13.74 0.09 -4.69
CA LEU A 189 -13.41 -1.20 -4.10
C LEU A 189 -13.38 -2.31 -5.15
N ASN A 190 -14.38 -2.37 -6.03
CA ASN A 190 -14.43 -3.35 -7.11
C ASN A 190 -13.30 -3.15 -8.12
N THR A 191 -12.96 -1.90 -8.46
CA THR A 191 -11.81 -1.60 -9.32
C THR A 191 -10.52 -2.11 -8.69
N LEU A 192 -10.29 -1.83 -7.40
CA LEU A 192 -9.12 -2.31 -6.69
C LEU A 192 -9.06 -3.84 -6.64
N ALA A 193 -10.17 -4.50 -6.29
CA ALA A 193 -10.24 -5.96 -6.26
C ALA A 193 -9.92 -6.60 -7.62
N LYS A 194 -10.45 -6.04 -8.72
CA LYS A 194 -10.14 -6.49 -10.09
C LYS A 194 -8.66 -6.35 -10.43
N VAL A 195 -8.07 -5.20 -10.09
CA VAL A 195 -6.64 -4.93 -10.30
C VAL A 195 -5.78 -5.94 -9.53
N LEU A 196 -6.08 -6.17 -8.25
CA LEU A 196 -5.32 -7.10 -7.42
C LEU A 196 -5.46 -8.54 -7.89
N ASN A 197 -6.68 -8.99 -8.21
CA ASN A 197 -6.90 -10.35 -8.71
C ASN A 197 -6.13 -10.62 -10.02
N ARG A 198 -6.08 -9.65 -10.93
CA ARG A 198 -5.28 -9.76 -12.15
C ARG A 198 -3.80 -9.97 -11.82
N HIS A 199 -3.20 -9.09 -11.02
CA HIS A 199 -1.77 -9.17 -10.69
C HIS A 199 -1.44 -10.42 -9.86
N LEU A 200 -2.29 -10.83 -8.93
CA LEU A 200 -2.12 -12.08 -8.19
C LEU A 200 -2.18 -13.31 -9.10
N ALA A 201 -3.08 -13.33 -10.08
CA ALA A 201 -3.15 -14.43 -11.05
C ALA A 201 -1.89 -14.50 -11.91
N GLU A 202 -1.35 -13.36 -12.35
CA GLU A 202 -0.09 -13.28 -13.09
C GLU A 202 1.10 -13.80 -12.26
N LEU A 203 1.23 -13.34 -11.00
CA LEU A 203 2.30 -13.77 -10.08
C LEU A 203 2.25 -15.28 -9.79
N ASN A 204 1.06 -15.82 -9.47
CA ASN A 204 0.88 -17.25 -9.21
C ASN A 204 1.19 -18.11 -10.45
N SER A 205 0.92 -17.59 -11.65
CA SER A 205 1.24 -18.28 -12.90
C SER A 205 2.75 -18.35 -13.15
N GLN A 206 3.48 -17.27 -12.81
CA GLN A 206 4.94 -17.23 -12.91
C GLN A 206 5.61 -18.19 -11.92
N GLU A 207 5.15 -18.23 -10.67
CA GLU A 207 5.64 -19.19 -9.65
C GLU A 207 5.43 -20.65 -10.09
N SER A 208 4.24 -20.96 -10.61
CA SER A 208 3.90 -22.31 -11.09
C SER A 208 4.73 -22.73 -12.32
N GLY A 209 5.10 -21.77 -13.18
CA GLY A 209 5.96 -22.00 -14.34
C GLY A 209 7.45 -22.14 -13.97
N ALA A 210 7.90 -21.42 -12.94
CA ALA A 210 9.26 -21.54 -12.41
C ALA A 210 9.47 -22.87 -11.67
N SER A 211 8.47 -23.38 -10.94
CA SER A 211 8.55 -24.65 -10.22
C SER A 211 8.48 -25.91 -11.12
N ARG A 212 8.21 -25.75 -12.43
CA ARG A 212 8.17 -26.83 -13.43
C ARG A 212 9.44 -26.92 -14.29
N LYS A 213 10.43 -26.05 -14.04
CA LYS A 213 11.76 -26.10 -14.65
C LYS A 213 12.78 -26.55 -13.62
#